data_AF-A0AAU6DVE3-F1
#
_entry.id   AF-A0AAU6DVE3-F1
#
_cell.length_a   1.000
_cell.length_b   1.000
_cell.length_c   1.000
_cell.angle_alpha   90.00
_cell.angle_beta   90.00
_cell.angle_gamma   90.00
#
_symmetry.space_group_name_H-M   'P 1'
#
loop_
_entity.id
_entity.type
_entity.pdbx_description
1 polymer ?
#
loop_
_entity_poly.entity_id
_entity_poly.type
_entity_poly.pdbx_seq_one_letter_code
_entity_poly.pdbx_strand_id
1 'polypeptide(L)'
;MAISGLSPERTARLEVLVDECRPLLTGDGGMASVQRLLSGRRVEVLDAVVITRELLGAGPTSLAEAKTVVLTSPGRGRELRGHEQFMDDLEQNGAIGP
;
A
#
# COMPACT_ATOMS: atom_id res chain seq x y z
N MET A 1 -4.35 1.33 -15.93
CA MET A 1 -4.47 -0.14 -15.94
C MET A 1 -5.61 -0.47 -15.00
N ALA A 2 -6.45 -1.46 -15.29
CA ALA A 2 -7.56 -1.82 -14.39
C ALA A 2 -7.04 -2.73 -13.26
N ILE A 3 -7.51 -2.51 -12.04
CA ILE A 3 -7.18 -3.36 -10.90
C ILE A 3 -7.94 -4.69 -11.06
N SER A 4 -7.19 -5.77 -11.35
CA SER A 4 -7.74 -7.10 -11.64
C SER A 4 -7.73 -8.03 -10.42
N GLY A 5 -8.68 -8.97 -10.35
CA GLY A 5 -8.73 -10.01 -9.31
C GLY A 5 -9.43 -9.62 -8.00
N LEU A 6 -10.11 -8.47 -7.98
CA LEU A 6 -10.95 -8.01 -6.87
C LEU A 6 -12.43 -8.07 -7.26
N SER A 7 -13.32 -7.95 -6.26
CA SER A 7 -14.76 -7.78 -6.57
C SER A 7 -14.98 -6.46 -7.33
N PRO A 8 -15.97 -6.37 -8.23
CA PRO A 8 -16.25 -5.16 -9.00
C PRO A 8 -16.43 -3.92 -8.12
N GLU A 9 -17.09 -4.07 -6.97
CA GLU A 9 -17.35 -2.98 -6.02
C GLU A 9 -16.06 -2.51 -5.34
N ARG A 10 -15.12 -3.42 -5.11
CA ARG A 10 -13.81 -3.06 -4.56
C ARG A 10 -12.98 -2.37 -5.65
N THR A 11 -12.95 -2.91 -6.87
CA THR A 11 -12.27 -2.28 -8.01
C THR A 11 -12.76 -0.85 -8.24
N ALA A 12 -14.07 -0.63 -8.35
CA ALA A 12 -14.64 0.70 -8.59
C ALA A 12 -14.27 1.70 -7.48
N ARG A 13 -14.29 1.26 -6.21
CA ARG A 13 -13.86 2.11 -5.08
C ARG A 13 -12.39 2.49 -5.16
N LEU A 14 -11.52 1.56 -5.55
CA LEU A 14 -10.09 1.81 -5.67
C LEU A 14 -9.77 2.70 -6.88
N GLU A 15 -10.46 2.54 -8.01
CA GLU A 15 -10.29 3.38 -9.19
C GLU A 15 -10.60 4.86 -8.89
N VAL A 16 -11.70 5.13 -8.16
CA VAL A 16 -12.03 6.49 -7.70
C VAL A 16 -10.89 7.07 -6.86
N LEU A 17 -10.36 6.29 -5.90
CA LEU A 17 -9.25 6.75 -5.06
C LEU A 17 -7.95 6.97 -5.84
N VAL A 18 -7.67 6.15 -6.85
CA VAL A 18 -6.52 6.34 -7.75
C VAL A 18 -6.64 7.66 -8.50
N ASP A 19 -7.81 7.96 -9.04
CA ASP A 19 -8.04 9.20 -9.79
C ASP A 19 -7.93 10.44 -8.90
N GLU A 20 -8.42 10.38 -7.66
CA GLU A 20 -8.24 11.44 -6.67
C GLU A 20 -6.77 11.64 -6.26
N CYS A 21 -5.98 10.56 -6.22
CA CYS A 21 -4.57 10.62 -5.82
C CYS A 21 -3.64 11.08 -6.94
N ARG A 22 -3.99 10.82 -8.21
CA ARG A 22 -3.18 11.16 -9.39
C ARG A 22 -2.70 12.63 -9.42
N PRO A 23 -3.53 13.66 -9.15
CA PRO A 23 -3.07 15.06 -9.13
C PRO A 23 -2.11 15.37 -7.97
N LEU A 24 -2.07 14.57 -6.91
CA LEU A 24 -1.14 14.77 -5.79
C LEU A 24 0.31 14.46 -6.19
N LEU A 25 0.51 13.59 -7.19
CA LEU A 25 1.83 13.22 -7.68
C LEU A 25 2.53 14.34 -8.45
N THR A 26 1.76 15.27 -9.02
CA THR A 26 2.30 16.41 -9.78
C THR A 26 2.66 17.61 -8.91
N GLY A 27 2.29 17.60 -7.62
CA GLY A 27 2.65 18.65 -6.66
C GLY A 27 3.88 18.31 -5.83
N ASP A 28 4.36 19.27 -5.04
CA ASP A 28 5.61 19.19 -4.27
C ASP A 28 5.68 18.05 -3.23
N GLY A 29 4.53 17.47 -2.86
CA GLY A 29 4.45 16.41 -1.85
C GLY A 29 4.47 14.98 -2.40
N GLY A 30 4.32 14.80 -3.72
CA GLY A 30 4.39 13.51 -4.40
C GLY A 30 3.68 12.36 -3.67
N MET A 31 4.40 11.26 -3.49
CA MET A 31 3.86 10.05 -2.86
C MET A 31 3.57 10.22 -1.36
N ALA A 32 4.28 11.11 -0.65
CA ALA A 32 4.01 11.37 0.76
C ALA A 32 2.63 12.00 0.98
N SER A 33 2.19 12.87 0.07
CA SER A 33 0.84 13.44 0.08
C SER A 33 -0.23 12.38 -0.16
N VAL A 34 0.01 11.42 -1.07
CA VAL A 34 -0.87 10.28 -1.31
C VAL A 34 -1.05 9.47 -0.03
N GLN A 35 0.05 9.08 0.63
CA GLN A 35 -0.04 8.28 1.85
C GLN A 35 -0.73 9.02 3.01
N ARG A 36 -0.54 10.34 3.11
CA ARG A 36 -1.24 11.17 4.09
C ARG A 36 -2.76 11.17 3.84
N LEU A 37 -3.19 11.30 2.60
CA LEU A 37 -4.62 11.25 2.24
C LEU A 37 -5.23 9.88 2.58
N LEU A 38 -4.59 8.79 2.14
CA LEU A 38 -5.09 7.43 2.35
C LEU A 38 -5.15 7.07 3.84
N SER A 39 -4.14 7.46 4.61
CA SER A 39 -4.12 7.25 6.06
C SER A 39 -5.15 8.12 6.78
N GLY A 40 -5.31 9.39 6.38
CA GLY A 40 -6.35 10.27 6.91
C GLY A 40 -7.78 9.74 6.69
N ARG A 41 -8.01 9.04 5.57
CA ARG A 41 -9.28 8.37 5.25
C ARG A 41 -9.41 6.96 5.82
N ARG A 42 -8.40 6.46 6.56
CA ARG A 42 -8.35 5.09 7.12
C ARG A 42 -8.56 4.02 6.05
N VAL A 43 -8.00 4.21 4.85
CA VAL A 43 -7.99 3.17 3.82
C VAL A 43 -7.22 1.96 4.36
N GLU A 44 -7.70 0.75 4.13
CA GLU A 44 -7.01 -0.46 4.59
C GLU A 44 -5.60 -0.57 3.97
N VAL A 45 -4.65 -1.18 4.69
CA VAL A 45 -3.24 -1.25 4.24
C VAL A 45 -3.13 -1.90 2.87
N LEU A 46 -3.85 -3.00 2.64
CA LEU A 46 -3.81 -3.70 1.35
C LEU A 46 -4.37 -2.85 0.21
N ASP A 47 -5.46 -2.12 0.46
CA ASP A 47 -6.04 -1.20 -0.53
C ASP A 47 -5.09 -0.03 -0.82
N ALA A 48 -4.43 0.50 0.21
CA ALA A 48 -3.40 1.52 0.04
C ALA A 48 -2.21 1.02 -0.78
N VAL A 49 -1.77 -0.24 -0.60
CA VAL A 49 -0.72 -0.87 -1.42
C VAL A 49 -1.16 -1.00 -2.88
N VAL A 50 -2.40 -1.43 -3.12
CA VAL A 50 -2.94 -1.55 -4.49
C VAL A 50 -2.99 -0.19 -5.19
N ILE A 51 -3.55 0.83 -4.52
CA ILE A 51 -3.62 2.21 -5.04
C ILE A 51 -2.20 2.73 -5.34
N THR A 52 -1.28 2.57 -4.39
CA THR A 52 0.11 3.05 -4.52
C THR A 52 0.82 2.36 -5.67
N ARG A 53 0.62 1.05 -5.85
CA ARG A 53 1.18 0.30 -6.98
C ARG A 53 0.65 0.80 -8.32
N GLU A 54 -0.66 1.04 -8.43
CA GLU A 54 -1.26 1.56 -9.66
C GLU A 54 -0.72 2.97 -10.00
N LEU A 55 -0.47 3.79 -8.99
CA LEU A 55 0.11 5.12 -9.14
C LEU A 55 1.60 5.10 -9.55
N LEU A 56 2.38 4.13 -9.04
CA LEU A 56 3.78 3.90 -9.45
C LEU A 56 3.88 3.30 -10.86
N GLY A 57 2.84 2.61 -11.32
CA GLY A 57 2.79 1.92 -12.60
C GLY A 57 3.18 0.45 -12.54
N ALA A 58 3.15 -0.19 -13.70
CA ALA A 58 3.50 -1.60 -13.84
C ALA A 58 5.02 -1.78 -13.96
N GLY A 59 5.62 -2.43 -12.97
CA GLY A 59 7.03 -2.81 -12.99
C GLY A 59 7.26 -4.06 -12.15
N PRO A 60 8.35 -4.82 -12.39
CA PRO A 60 8.66 -6.02 -11.62
C PRO A 60 8.84 -5.74 -10.13
N THR A 61 9.27 -4.53 -9.77
CA THR A 61 9.48 -4.07 -8.39
C THR A 61 8.32 -3.25 -7.83
N SER A 62 7.30 -2.91 -8.64
CA SER A 62 6.31 -1.90 -8.25
C SER A 62 5.46 -2.30 -7.04
N LEU A 63 5.26 -3.61 -6.83
CA LEU A 63 4.61 -4.12 -5.61
C LEU A 63 5.50 -3.96 -4.37
N ALA A 64 6.80 -4.27 -4.48
CA ALA A 64 7.74 -4.14 -3.37
C ALA A 64 7.94 -2.67 -2.97
N GLU A 65 8.05 -1.79 -3.96
CA GLU A 65 8.11 -0.34 -3.77
C GLU A 65 6.83 0.19 -3.13
N ALA A 66 5.65 -0.22 -3.63
CA ALA A 66 4.36 0.18 -3.05
C ALA A 66 4.23 -0.25 -1.58
N LYS A 67 4.61 -1.49 -1.25
CA LYS A 67 4.64 -1.97 0.14
C LYS A 67 5.55 -1.11 1.00
N THR A 68 6.77 -0.84 0.52
CA THR A 68 7.76 -0.04 1.25
C THR A 68 7.22 1.36 1.54
N VAL A 69 6.68 2.03 0.52
CA VAL A 69 6.09 3.37 0.64
C VAL A 69 4.94 3.40 1.66
N VAL A 70 4.01 2.45 1.59
CA VAL A 70 2.84 2.41 2.48
C VAL A 70 3.26 2.12 3.91
N LEU A 71 4.08 1.09 4.11
CA LEU A 71 4.44 0.60 5.45
C LEU A 71 5.39 1.56 6.19
N THR A 72 6.21 2.34 5.46
CA THR A 72 7.07 3.36 6.06
C THR A 72 6.39 4.72 6.24
N SER A 73 5.13 4.87 5.80
CA SER A 73 4.42 6.14 5.87
C SER A 73 3.97 6.51 7.29
N PRO A 74 4.04 7.80 7.68
CA PRO A 74 3.48 8.27 8.94
C PRO A 74 1.98 7.96 9.04
N GLY A 75 1.56 7.35 10.15
CA GLY A 75 0.17 6.92 10.37
C GLY A 75 -0.07 5.42 10.22
N ARG A 76 0.89 4.68 9.65
CA ARG A 76 0.86 3.20 9.52
C ARG A 76 1.77 2.45 10.48
N GLY A 77 2.34 3.17 11.47
CA GLY A 77 3.32 2.60 12.39
C GLY A 77 2.79 1.45 13.25
N ARG A 78 1.46 1.35 13.46
CA ARG A 78 0.87 0.19 14.14
C ARG A 78 0.94 -1.05 13.25
N GLU A 79 0.55 -0.92 12.00
CA GLU A 79 0.52 -2.00 11.02
C GLU A 79 1.93 -2.45 10.63
N LEU A 80 2.89 -1.51 10.54
CA LEU A 80 4.31 -1.82 10.36
C LEU A 80 4.84 -2.69 11.50
N ARG A 81 4.63 -2.29 12.77
CA ARG A 81 5.06 -3.09 13.92
C ARG A 81 4.39 -4.46 13.96
N GLY A 82 3.11 -4.55 13.58
CA GLY A 82 2.42 -5.83 13.45
C GLY A 82 3.02 -6.72 12.35
N HIS A 83 3.46 -6.12 11.24
CA HIS A 83 4.15 -6.85 10.18
C HIS A 83 5.54 -7.33 10.61
N GLU A 84 6.34 -6.45 11.21
CA GLU A 84 7.67 -6.79 11.75
C GLU A 84 7.56 -7.93 12.75
N GLN A 85 6.65 -7.82 13.73
CA GLN A 85 6.42 -8.88 14.72
C GLN A 85 6.01 -10.21 14.07
N PHE A 86 5.12 -10.17 13.08
CA PHE A 86 4.71 -11.38 12.36
C PHE A 86 5.86 -12.01 11.56
N MET A 87 6.71 -11.20 10.94
CA MET A 87 7.88 -11.68 10.20
C MET A 87 8.93 -12.25 11.17
N ASP A 88 9.18 -11.59 12.29
CA ASP A 88 10.06 -12.08 13.35
C ASP A 88 9.56 -13.43 13.89
N ASP A 89 8.24 -13.58 14.11
CA ASP A 89 7.63 -14.83 14.53
C ASP A 89 7.79 -15.94 13.47
N LEU A 90 7.69 -15.60 12.18
CA LEU A 90 7.91 -16.54 11.08
C LEU A 90 9.38 -16.96 10.96
N GLU A 91 10.32 -16.05 11.20
CA GLU A 91 11.75 -16.37 11.19
C GLU A 91 12.12 -17.27 12.39
N GLN A 92 11.57 -16.97 13.57
CA GLN A 92 11.78 -17.76 14.79
C GLN A 92 11.14 -19.15 14.69
N ASN A 93 9.92 -19.25 14.14
CA ASN A 93 9.23 -20.54 13.97
C ASN A 93 9.66 -21.30 12.71
N GLY A 94 10.13 -20.61 11.67
CA GLY A 94 10.67 -21.21 10.45
C GLY A 94 12.05 -21.85 10.64
N ALA A 95 12.76 -21.50 11.72
CA ALA A 95 13.98 -22.18 12.18
C ALA A 95 13.71 -23.55 12.83
N ILE A 96 12.44 -23.96 12.98
CA ILE A 96 12.03 -25.30 13.41
C ILE A 96 11.35 -26.01 12.23
N GLY A 97 12.13 -26.33 11.19
CA GLY A 97 11.79 -27.40 10.26
C GLY A 97 12.45 -28.71 10.76
N PRO A 98 11.74 -29.86 10.79
CA PRO A 98 12.32 -31.15 11.18
C PRO A 98 13.44 -31.63 10.25
#